data_AF-A0A336N7V5-F1
#
_entry.id   AF-A0A336N7V5-F1
#
_cell.length_a   1.000
_cell.length_b   1.000
_cell.length_c   1.000
_cell.angle_alpha   90.00
_cell.angle_beta   90.00
_cell.angle_gamma   90.00
#
_symmetry.space_group_name_H-M   'P 1'
#
loop_
_entity.id
_entity.type
_entity.pdbx_description
1 polymer ?
#
loop_
_entity_poly.entity_id
_entity_poly.type
_entity_poly.pdbx_seq_one_letter_code
_entity_poly.pdbx_strand_id
1 'polypeptide(L)'
;MAIRQSKSIKRNDFIEYPSHYSHIDGRGLSFFSKIDNQQDNFYRQLILLSLAYSYLGAIEFITNKLAEKVSCQDCNIDELNKLYIEAAKFNSVFFFHQPVLIDKASLTEMWKEIDKILEVNTSSDELLEQLSNVHYILNLDSENKKLKKKKYSMPNKRNGTLYLPL
;
A
#
# COMPACT_ATOMS: atom_id res chain seq x y z
N MET A 1 24.38 20.21 -27.38
CA MET A 1 24.12 21.09 -26.21
C MET A 1 22.65 21.49 -26.28
N ALA A 2 21.75 20.72 -25.66
CA ALA A 2 20.31 21.00 -25.68
C ALA A 2 19.91 21.61 -24.34
N ILE A 3 19.59 22.90 -24.38
CA ILE A 3 19.06 23.68 -23.27
C ILE A 3 17.80 22.97 -22.76
N ARG A 4 17.74 22.65 -21.47
CA ARG A 4 16.55 22.14 -20.78
C ARG A 4 15.34 22.96 -21.21
N GLN A 5 14.46 22.38 -22.04
CA GLN A 5 13.13 22.93 -22.23
C GLN A 5 12.45 22.88 -20.87
N SER A 6 12.33 24.02 -20.19
CA SER A 6 11.47 24.12 -19.02
C SER A 6 10.06 23.82 -19.52
N LYS A 7 9.50 22.66 -19.17
CA LYS A 7 8.10 22.34 -19.39
C LYS A 7 7.27 23.25 -18.47
N SER A 8 7.11 24.50 -18.85
CA SER A 8 6.20 25.41 -18.14
C SER A 8 4.78 24.93 -18.34
N ILE A 9 4.01 24.89 -17.25
CA ILE A 9 2.58 24.55 -17.28
C ILE A 9 1.86 25.61 -18.13
N LYS A 10 1.13 25.15 -19.14
CA LYS A 10 0.35 25.96 -20.08
C LYS A 10 -1.12 25.90 -19.72
N ARG A 11 -1.91 26.84 -20.24
CA ARG A 11 -3.37 26.87 -20.06
C ARG A 11 -4.06 25.55 -20.44
N ASN A 12 -3.59 24.87 -21.50
CA ASN A 12 -4.17 23.61 -21.96
C ASN A 12 -3.85 22.42 -21.04
N ASP A 13 -2.94 22.58 -20.08
CA ASP A 13 -2.65 21.57 -19.07
C ASP A 13 -3.66 21.65 -17.90
N PHE A 14 -4.45 22.73 -17.81
CA PHE A 14 -5.47 22.89 -16.78
C PHE A 14 -6.79 22.24 -17.17
N ILE A 15 -7.41 21.60 -16.18
CA ILE A 15 -8.80 21.18 -16.24
C ILE A 15 -9.67 22.39 -15.87
N GLU A 16 -10.62 22.71 -16.73
CA GLU A 16 -11.56 23.81 -16.54
C GLU A 16 -12.82 23.34 -15.84
N TYR A 17 -13.04 23.82 -14.62
CA TYR A 17 -14.30 23.66 -13.88
C TYR A 17 -15.14 24.95 -13.96
N PRO A 18 -16.45 24.87 -13.64
CA PRO A 18 -17.29 26.07 -13.58
C PRO A 18 -16.77 27.14 -12.62
N SER A 19 -16.22 26.73 -11.47
CA SER A 19 -15.76 27.65 -10.41
C SER A 19 -14.27 27.99 -10.45
N HIS A 20 -13.43 27.17 -11.09
CA HIS A 20 -11.98 27.32 -11.05
C HIS A 20 -11.29 26.60 -12.22
N TYR A 21 -10.02 26.89 -12.42
CA TYR A 21 -9.10 26.03 -13.17
C TYR A 21 -8.24 25.26 -12.17
N SER A 22 -8.02 23.97 -12.42
CA SER A 22 -7.15 23.13 -11.60
C SER A 22 -6.12 22.41 -12.45
N HIS A 23 -4.91 22.27 -11.93
CA HIS A 23 -3.89 21.41 -12.48
C HIS A 23 -3.14 20.74 -11.35
N ILE A 24 -2.97 19.43 -11.45
CA ILE A 24 -2.16 18.64 -10.53
C ILE A 24 -1.07 17.99 -11.37
N ASP A 25 0.13 17.97 -10.83
CA ASP A 25 1.22 17.15 -11.32
C ASP A 25 1.89 16.44 -10.15
N GLY A 26 2.92 15.62 -10.41
CA GLY A 26 3.68 14.95 -9.36
C GLY A 26 4.42 15.89 -8.40
N ARG A 27 4.37 17.23 -8.59
CA ARG A 27 5.05 18.23 -7.78
C ARG A 27 4.08 19.09 -6.96
N GLY A 28 2.81 19.19 -7.34
CA GLY A 28 1.84 19.93 -6.56
C GLY A 28 0.53 20.23 -7.28
N LEU A 29 -0.18 21.22 -6.74
CA LEU A 29 -1.50 21.67 -7.16
C LEU A 29 -1.45 23.14 -7.54
N SER A 30 -2.06 23.48 -8.67
CA SER A 30 -2.39 24.84 -9.07
C SER A 30 -3.90 25.03 -9.08
N PHE A 31 -4.37 26.12 -8.48
CA PHE A 31 -5.80 26.45 -8.38
C PHE A 31 -6.02 27.92 -8.71
N PHE A 32 -6.80 28.20 -9.75
CA PHE A 32 -7.17 29.56 -10.14
C PHE A 32 -8.68 29.73 -10.08
N SER A 33 -9.17 30.53 -9.13
CA SER A 33 -10.60 30.76 -8.97
C SER A 33 -11.18 31.66 -10.06
N LYS A 34 -12.39 31.34 -10.52
CA LYS A 34 -13.21 32.20 -11.38
C LYS A 34 -14.24 33.01 -10.59
N ILE A 35 -14.48 32.63 -9.33
CA ILE A 35 -15.48 33.23 -8.44
C ILE A 35 -14.85 33.55 -7.09
N ASP A 36 -15.40 34.52 -6.36
CA ASP A 36 -14.87 34.90 -5.07
C ASP A 36 -15.07 33.81 -3.99
N ASN A 37 -14.29 33.89 -2.91
CA ASN A 37 -14.45 33.07 -1.70
C ASN A 37 -14.33 31.54 -1.92
N GLN A 38 -13.39 31.08 -2.77
CA GLN A 38 -13.13 29.64 -3.02
C GLN A 38 -12.02 29.04 -2.15
N GLN A 39 -11.59 29.72 -1.09
CA GLN A 39 -10.48 29.28 -0.23
C GLN A 39 -10.74 27.90 0.38
N ASP A 40 -11.98 27.64 0.85
CA ASP A 40 -12.35 26.34 1.41
C ASP A 40 -12.23 25.20 0.41
N ASN A 41 -12.59 25.44 -0.86
CA ASN A 41 -12.47 24.43 -1.90
C ASN A 41 -11.00 24.15 -2.23
N PHE A 42 -10.17 25.19 -2.27
CA PHE A 42 -8.72 25.03 -2.39
C PHE A 42 -8.16 24.22 -1.21
N TYR A 43 -8.54 24.52 0.03
CA TYR A 43 -8.08 23.78 1.21
C TYR A 43 -8.51 22.31 1.19
N ARG A 44 -9.74 22.01 0.76
CA ARG A 44 -10.19 20.63 0.59
C ARG A 44 -9.34 19.88 -0.43
N GLN A 45 -9.01 20.51 -1.57
CA GLN A 45 -8.13 19.92 -2.57
C GLN A 45 -6.72 19.67 -2.02
N LEU A 46 -6.17 20.62 -1.25
CA LEU A 46 -4.87 20.49 -0.61
C LEU A 46 -4.84 19.34 0.42
N ILE A 47 -5.93 19.15 1.17
CA ILE A 47 -6.07 18.05 2.13
C ILE A 47 -6.08 16.71 1.42
N LEU A 48 -6.83 16.58 0.31
CA LEU A 48 -6.86 15.35 -0.48
C LEU A 48 -5.48 15.02 -1.07
N LEU A 49 -4.76 16.03 -1.58
CA LEU A 49 -3.41 15.82 -2.10
C LEU A 49 -2.44 15.39 -0.98
N SER A 50 -2.51 16.05 0.18
CA SER A 50 -1.71 15.68 1.37
C SER A 50 -1.99 14.25 1.85
N LEU A 51 -3.26 13.84 1.81
CA LEU A 51 -3.69 12.48 2.14
C LEU A 51 -3.08 11.47 1.16
N ALA A 52 -3.13 11.74 -0.14
CA ALA A 52 -2.54 10.87 -1.16
C ALA A 52 -1.04 10.67 -0.94
N TYR A 53 -0.28 11.74 -0.71
CA TYR A 53 1.15 11.63 -0.38
C TYR A 53 1.41 10.87 0.92
N SER A 54 0.54 11.03 1.92
CA SER A 54 0.65 10.28 3.18
C SER A 54 0.41 8.79 2.96
N TYR A 55 -0.56 8.41 2.11
CA TYR A 55 -0.78 7.02 1.71
C TYR A 55 0.43 6.45 0.96
N LEU A 56 0.95 7.16 -0.04
CA LEU A 56 2.13 6.72 -0.78
C LEU A 56 3.35 6.52 0.13
N GLY A 57 3.62 7.46 1.04
CA GLY A 57 4.71 7.32 1.99
C GLY A 57 4.55 6.12 2.94
N ALA A 58 3.32 5.84 3.38
CA ALA A 58 3.05 4.66 4.19
C ALA A 58 3.20 3.36 3.40
N ILE A 59 2.69 3.31 2.16
CA ILE A 59 2.80 2.16 1.26
C ILE A 59 4.27 1.88 0.95
N GLU A 60 5.05 2.90 0.58
CA GLU A 60 6.48 2.79 0.30
C GLU A 60 7.23 2.25 1.53
N PHE A 61 6.96 2.80 2.71
CA PHE A 61 7.59 2.35 3.95
C PHE A 61 7.32 0.87 4.26
N ILE A 62 6.07 0.43 4.13
CA ILE A 62 5.70 -0.97 4.36
C ILE A 62 6.34 -1.87 3.31
N THR A 63 6.28 -1.49 2.04
CA THR A 63 6.84 -2.25 0.90
C THR A 63 8.34 -2.46 1.08
N ASN A 64 9.09 -1.40 1.41
CA ASN A 64 10.52 -1.47 1.64
C ASN A 64 10.86 -2.41 2.81
N LYS A 65 10.13 -2.31 3.92
CA LYS A 65 10.31 -3.22 5.05
C LYS A 65 10.00 -4.67 4.69
N LEU A 66 8.98 -4.93 3.89
CA LEU A 66 8.63 -6.30 3.46
C LEU A 66 9.75 -6.87 2.60
N ALA A 67 10.23 -6.11 1.62
CA ALA A 67 11.33 -6.51 0.75
C ALA A 67 12.61 -6.84 1.54
N GLU A 68 12.96 -5.99 2.51
CA GLU A 68 14.11 -6.24 3.41
C GLU A 68 13.95 -7.56 4.18
N LYS A 69 12.77 -7.82 4.76
CA LYS A 69 12.56 -8.99 5.63
C LYS A 69 12.41 -10.30 4.88
N VAL A 70 11.85 -10.28 3.68
CA VAL A 70 11.69 -11.47 2.82
C VAL A 70 13.04 -11.88 2.20
N SER A 71 13.93 -10.94 1.93
CA SER A 71 15.22 -11.22 1.24
C SER A 71 16.29 -11.84 2.15
N CYS A 72 16.11 -11.85 3.47
CA CYS A 72 17.11 -12.37 4.41
C CYS A 72 17.16 -13.91 4.41
N GLN A 73 18.37 -14.48 4.34
CA GLN A 73 18.62 -15.93 4.44
C GLN A 73 18.17 -16.52 5.80
N ASP A 74 18.24 -15.73 6.88
CA ASP A 74 17.66 -16.03 8.19
C ASP A 74 16.41 -15.18 8.42
N CYS A 75 15.36 -15.44 7.64
CA CYS A 75 14.09 -14.72 7.75
C CYS A 75 13.49 -14.93 9.14
N ASN A 76 13.50 -13.88 9.97
CA ASN A 76 12.83 -13.88 11.26
C ASN A 76 11.31 -13.84 11.04
N ILE A 77 10.71 -15.03 11.03
CA ILE A 77 9.27 -15.22 10.78
C ILE A 77 8.38 -14.40 11.73
N ASP A 78 8.80 -14.20 12.98
CA ASP A 78 8.00 -13.44 13.95
C ASP A 78 7.97 -11.94 13.61
N GLU A 79 9.07 -11.40 13.08
CA GLU A 79 9.11 -10.02 12.57
C GLU A 79 8.30 -9.86 11.29
N LEU A 80 8.39 -10.84 10.37
CA LEU A 80 7.59 -10.85 9.15
C LEU A 80 6.09 -10.91 9.45
N ASN A 81 5.68 -11.71 10.44
CA ASN A 81 4.30 -11.78 10.89
C ASN A 81 3.80 -10.46 11.52
N LYS A 82 4.64 -9.79 12.31
CA LYS A 82 4.30 -8.46 12.86
C LYS A 82 4.10 -7.44 11.74
N LEU A 83 5.00 -7.42 10.75
CA LEU A 83 4.91 -6.51 9.63
C LEU A 83 3.68 -6.77 8.76
N TYR A 84 3.33 -8.03 8.53
CA TYR A 84 2.08 -8.42 7.87
C TYR A 84 0.85 -7.87 8.61
N ILE A 85 0.79 -8.02 9.94
CA ILE A 85 -0.32 -7.50 10.75
C ILE A 85 -0.40 -5.97 10.70
N GLU A 86 0.74 -5.28 10.77
CA GLU A 86 0.79 -3.81 10.67
C GLU A 86 0.27 -3.33 9.31
N ALA A 87 0.70 -3.97 8.23
CA ALA A 87 0.26 -3.64 6.88
C ALA A 87 -1.25 -3.92 6.66
N ALA A 88 -1.73 -5.07 7.16
CA ALA A 88 -3.16 -5.40 7.11
C ALA A 88 -4.02 -4.41 7.91
N LYS A 89 -3.52 -3.92 9.06
CA LYS A 89 -4.17 -2.87 9.84
C LYS A 89 -4.19 -1.53 9.10
N PHE A 90 -3.08 -1.16 8.47
CA PHE A 90 -3.02 0.05 7.67
C PHE A 90 -4.09 0.05 6.58
N ASN A 91 -4.15 -1.03 5.79
CA ASN A 91 -5.11 -1.15 4.70
C ASN A 91 -6.57 -1.23 5.17
N SER A 92 -6.83 -1.79 6.36
CA SER A 92 -8.21 -1.93 6.88
C SER A 92 -8.74 -0.70 7.62
N VAL A 93 -7.85 0.12 8.20
CA VAL A 93 -8.26 1.23 9.08
C VAL A 93 -8.01 2.59 8.45
N PHE A 94 -6.88 2.75 7.75
CA PHE A 94 -6.42 4.07 7.30
C PHE A 94 -6.57 4.29 5.80
N PHE A 95 -6.41 3.25 4.99
CA PHE A 95 -6.50 3.37 3.53
C PHE A 95 -7.94 3.24 3.03
N PHE A 96 -8.36 4.17 2.18
CA PHE A 96 -9.63 4.12 1.48
C PHE A 96 -9.40 4.38 -0.01
N HIS A 97 -9.89 3.49 -0.87
CA HIS A 97 -9.87 3.68 -2.33
C HIS A 97 -10.58 4.96 -2.77
N GLN A 98 -11.59 5.35 -2.00
CA GLN A 98 -12.38 6.56 -2.18
C GLN A 98 -12.59 7.20 -0.80
N PRO A 99 -11.68 8.08 -0.34
CA PRO A 99 -11.73 8.69 0.99
C PRO A 99 -12.78 9.82 1.10
N VAL A 100 -13.52 10.06 0.03
CA VAL A 100 -14.55 11.11 -0.07
C VAL A 100 -15.92 10.47 -0.29
N LEU A 101 -16.94 10.96 0.42
CA LEU A 101 -18.32 10.54 0.21
C LEU A 101 -18.76 10.80 -1.25
N ILE A 102 -19.41 9.79 -1.86
CA ILE A 102 -19.80 9.79 -3.28
C ILE A 102 -20.79 10.93 -3.62
N ASP A 103 -21.57 11.38 -2.64
CA ASP A 103 -22.49 12.51 -2.79
C ASP A 103 -21.78 13.87 -2.95
N LYS A 104 -20.47 13.94 -2.69
CA LYS A 104 -19.63 15.12 -2.93
C LYS A 104 -18.93 15.00 -4.29
N ALA A 105 -19.70 15.21 -5.36
CA ALA A 105 -19.25 15.02 -6.73
C ALA A 105 -17.90 15.71 -7.06
N SER A 106 -17.73 16.99 -6.71
CA SER A 106 -16.50 17.74 -7.00
C SER A 106 -15.26 17.18 -6.29
N LEU A 107 -15.39 16.75 -5.04
CA LEU A 107 -14.27 16.15 -4.30
C LEU A 107 -13.99 14.72 -4.75
N THR A 108 -15.03 14.01 -5.19
CA THR A 108 -14.90 12.68 -5.78
C THR A 108 -14.13 12.74 -7.09
N GLU A 109 -14.47 13.68 -7.97
CA GLU A 109 -13.74 13.91 -9.22
C GLU A 109 -12.29 14.33 -8.97
N MET A 110 -12.08 15.23 -8.00
CA MET A 110 -10.75 15.62 -7.57
C MET A 110 -9.90 14.42 -7.12
N TRP A 111 -10.45 13.53 -6.27
CA TRP A 111 -9.72 12.35 -5.83
C TRP A 111 -9.37 11.42 -6.98
N LYS A 112 -10.28 11.22 -7.94
CA LYS A 112 -10.01 10.41 -9.14
C LYS A 112 -8.86 10.98 -9.97
N GLU A 113 -8.79 12.30 -10.13
CA GLU A 113 -7.66 12.92 -10.85
C GLU A 113 -6.35 12.80 -10.06
N ILE A 114 -6.38 12.98 -8.73
CA ILE A 114 -5.20 12.74 -7.87
C ILE A 114 -4.72 11.29 -8.03
N ASP A 115 -5.62 10.33 -7.89
CA ASP A 115 -5.32 8.90 -7.98
C ASP A 115 -4.79 8.53 -9.38
N LYS A 116 -5.35 9.09 -10.44
CA LYS A 116 -4.85 8.89 -11.81
C LYS A 116 -3.43 9.39 -12.02
N ILE A 117 -3.06 10.49 -11.38
CA ILE A 117 -1.73 11.11 -11.54
C ILE A 117 -0.68 10.45 -10.64
N LEU A 118 -1.08 10.08 -9.43
CA LEU A 118 -0.19 9.57 -8.39
C LEU A 118 -0.23 8.04 -8.24
N GLU A 119 -1.17 7.37 -8.91
CA GLU A 119 -1.37 5.92 -8.92
C GLU A 119 -1.46 5.32 -7.50
N VAL A 120 -2.19 5.99 -6.61
CA VAL A 120 -2.28 5.65 -5.18
C VAL A 120 -2.96 4.29 -4.99
N ASN A 121 -4.07 4.06 -5.69
CA ASN A 121 -4.79 2.79 -5.66
C ASN A 121 -3.94 1.66 -6.26
N THR A 122 -3.30 1.88 -7.41
CA THR A 122 -2.37 0.90 -8.01
C THR A 122 -1.27 0.49 -7.04
N SER A 123 -0.67 1.47 -6.34
CA SER A 123 0.38 1.21 -5.34
C SER A 123 -0.14 0.38 -4.16
N SER A 124 -1.40 0.61 -3.75
CA SER A 124 -2.05 -0.16 -2.69
C SER A 124 -2.36 -1.59 -3.12
N ASP A 125 -2.84 -1.78 -4.36
CA ASP A 125 -3.12 -3.08 -4.93
C ASP A 125 -1.86 -3.94 -5.03
N GLU A 126 -0.73 -3.34 -5.45
CA GLU A 126 0.58 -4.03 -5.46
C GLU A 126 0.99 -4.46 -4.04
N LEU A 127 0.85 -3.58 -3.04
CA LEU A 127 1.13 -3.93 -1.65
C LEU A 127 0.24 -5.08 -1.16
N LEU A 128 -1.05 -5.08 -1.50
CA LEU A 128 -1.98 -6.16 -1.14
C LEU A 128 -1.58 -7.50 -1.77
N GLU A 129 -1.14 -7.49 -3.02
CA GLU A 129 -0.62 -8.68 -3.69
C GLU A 129 0.63 -9.22 -2.98
N GLN A 130 1.57 -8.33 -2.65
CA GLN A 130 2.77 -8.71 -1.88
C GLN A 130 2.41 -9.29 -0.51
N LEU A 131 1.43 -8.72 0.20
CA LEU A 131 0.96 -9.23 1.50
C LEU A 131 0.32 -10.61 1.38
N SER A 132 -0.42 -10.87 0.31
CA SER A 132 -1.00 -12.20 0.03
C SER A 132 0.10 -13.25 -0.10
N ASN A 133 1.18 -12.92 -0.82
CA ASN A 133 2.34 -13.80 -0.97
C ASN A 133 3.04 -14.06 0.38
N VAL A 134 3.18 -13.02 1.22
CA VAL A 134 3.75 -13.15 2.57
C VAL A 134 2.88 -14.03 3.46
N HIS A 135 1.56 -13.87 3.41
CA HIS A 135 0.63 -14.72 4.17
C HIS A 135 0.79 -16.20 3.80
N TYR A 136 0.95 -16.51 2.51
CA TYR A 136 1.22 -17.87 2.05
C TYR A 136 2.52 -18.44 2.63
N ILE A 137 3.62 -17.65 2.64
CA ILE A 137 4.90 -18.05 3.25
C ILE A 137 4.72 -18.36 4.74
N LEU A 138 4.03 -17.49 5.48
CA LEU A 138 3.78 -17.67 6.92
C LEU A 138 2.94 -18.94 7.20
N ASN A 139 1.96 -19.23 6.35
CA ASN A 139 1.15 -20.44 6.48
C ASN A 139 1.99 -21.71 6.27
N LEU A 140 2.83 -21.76 5.24
CA LEU A 140 3.74 -22.88 4.99
C LEU A 140 4.69 -23.13 6.18
N ASP A 141 5.25 -22.08 6.78
CA ASP A 141 6.09 -22.22 7.97
C ASP A 141 5.30 -22.79 9.17
N SER A 142 4.06 -22.33 9.37
CA SER A 142 3.19 -22.83 10.44
C SER A 142 2.87 -24.32 10.29
N GLU A 143 2.63 -24.79 9.06
CA GLU A 143 2.37 -26.19 8.75
C GLU A 143 3.61 -27.05 8.94
N ASN A 144 4.77 -26.58 8.47
CA ASN A 144 6.06 -27.24 8.68
C ASN A 144 6.37 -27.40 10.18
N LYS A 145 6.12 -26.37 10.99
CA LYS A 145 6.25 -26.44 12.45
C LYS A 145 5.31 -27.49 13.06
N LYS A 146 4.06 -27.57 12.61
CA LYS A 146 3.09 -28.61 13.07
C LYS A 146 3.55 -30.02 12.69
N LEU A 147 4.05 -30.22 11.46
CA LEU A 147 4.55 -31.51 10.98
C LEU A 147 5.81 -31.96 11.74
N LYS A 148 6.74 -31.05 12.00
CA LYS A 148 7.92 -31.32 12.84
C LYS A 148 7.49 -31.76 14.24
N LYS A 149 6.58 -31.02 14.90
CA LYS A 149 6.04 -31.40 16.22
C LYS A 149 5.39 -32.78 16.22
N LYS A 150 4.60 -33.12 15.18
CA LYS A 150 3.99 -34.45 15.03
C LYS A 150 5.01 -35.58 14.83
N LYS A 151 6.10 -35.34 14.09
CA LYS A 151 7.19 -36.32 13.93
C LYS A 151 7.92 -36.61 15.23
N TYR A 152 8.18 -35.59 16.05
CA TYR A 152 8.82 -35.76 17.36
C TYR A 152 7.89 -36.35 18.43
N SER A 153 6.56 -36.21 18.28
CA SER A 153 5.57 -36.81 19.20
C SER A 153 5.17 -38.24 18.85
N MET A 154 5.60 -38.80 17.71
CA MET A 154 5.41 -40.22 17.42
C MET A 154 6.54 -41.04 18.07
N PRO A 155 6.25 -41.88 19.08
CA PRO A 155 7.28 -42.72 19.69
C PRO A 155 7.84 -43.69 18.63
N ASN A 156 9.18 -43.75 18.61
CA ASN A 156 9.97 -44.62 17.76
C ASN A 156 9.59 -46.09 18.07
N LYS A 157 8.65 -46.68 17.34
CA LYS A 157 8.46 -48.14 17.32
C LYS A 157 9.66 -48.75 16.60
N ARG A 158 10.82 -48.81 17.26
CA ARG A 158 11.96 -49.60 16.81
C ARG A 158 12.04 -50.88 17.64
N ASN A 159 11.95 -51.98 16.91
CA ASN A 159 12.70 -53.22 17.11
C ASN A 159 12.37 -54.04 18.36
N GLY A 160 11.29 -54.82 18.28
CA GLY A 160 11.17 -56.06 19.04
C GLY A 160 11.92 -57.18 18.31
N THR A 161 13.23 -57.26 18.52
CA THR A 161 14.01 -58.47 18.22
C THR A 161 13.48 -59.57 19.14
N LEU A 162 12.83 -60.60 18.58
CA LEU A 162 12.51 -61.82 19.32
C LEU A 162 13.83 -62.53 19.65
N TYR A 163 14.32 -62.34 20.88
CA TYR A 163 15.19 -63.31 21.53
C TYR A 163 14.31 -64.16 22.45
N LEU A 164 14.11 -65.42 22.08
CA LEU A 164 13.61 -66.46 22.97
C LEU A 164 14.80 -67.00 23.79
N PRO A 165 14.67 -67.16 25.12
CA PRO A 165 15.71 -67.75 25.94
C PRO A 165 15.64 -69.29 25.88
N LEU A 166 16.85 -69.88 25.73
CA LEU A 166 17.32 -71.25 26.00
C LEU A 166 16.41 -72.43 25.62
#